data_AF-A0A4R2M2A6-F1
#
_entry.id   AF-A0A4R2M2A6-F1
#
_cell.length_a   1.000
_cell.length_b   1.000
_cell.length_c   1.000
_cell.angle_alpha   90.00
_cell.angle_beta   90.00
_cell.angle_gamma   90.00
#
_symmetry.space_group_name_H-M   'P 1'
#
loop_
_entity.id
_entity.type
_entity.pdbx_description
1 polymer ?
#
loop_
_entity_poly.entity_id
_entity_poly.type
_entity_poly.pdbx_seq_one_letter_code
_entity_poly.pdbx_strand_id
1 'polypeptide(L)'
;MKKNTKEDVQICTAVGMLIAGVGLSVAGFIVEPTGQIHDSVLWFFAQCLMYAGGIFGIGIYVSSKFNHLVEGLKERQENKEVRNETK
;
A
#
# COMPACT_ATOMS: atom_id res chain seq x y z
N MET A 1 -6.54 20.93 4.25
CA MET A 1 -7.51 20.16 3.46
C MET A 1 -6.82 19.57 2.23
N LYS A 2 -6.40 18.29 2.26
CA LYS A 2 -6.07 17.46 1.08
C LYS A 2 -6.26 15.99 1.47
N LYS A 3 -7.24 15.31 0.87
CA LYS A 3 -7.77 14.01 1.35
C LYS A 3 -6.89 12.78 0.99
N ASN A 4 -5.80 12.96 0.25
CA ASN A 4 -4.98 11.86 -0.27
C ASN A 4 -3.71 11.53 0.55
N THR A 5 -3.30 12.42 1.46
CA THR A 5 -2.05 12.25 2.24
C THR A 5 -2.08 11.05 3.18
N LYS A 6 -3.27 10.58 3.60
CA LYS A 6 -3.38 9.45 4.54
C LYS A 6 -3.00 8.12 3.88
N GLU A 7 -3.35 7.94 2.61
CA GLU A 7 -3.10 6.70 1.87
C GLU A 7 -1.63 6.62 1.44
N ASP A 8 -1.07 7.73 0.94
CA ASP A 8 0.38 7.84 0.66
C ASP A 8 1.23 7.63 1.91
N VAL A 9 0.82 8.17 3.07
CA VAL A 9 1.53 7.95 4.33
C VAL A 9 1.44 6.48 4.75
N GLN A 10 0.28 5.83 4.63
CA GLN A 10 0.13 4.42 4.94
C GLN A 10 1.03 3.54 4.06
N ILE A 11 1.04 3.80 2.75
CA ILE A 11 1.91 3.13 1.79
C ILE A 11 3.38 3.38 2.12
N CYS A 12 3.77 4.62 2.40
CA CYS A 12 5.14 4.96 2.78
C CYS A 12 5.57 4.27 4.08
N THR A 13 4.69 4.21 5.09
CA THR A 13 4.97 3.48 6.33
C THR A 13 5.07 1.97 6.13
N ALA A 14 4.26 1.39 5.24
CA ALA A 14 4.32 -0.03 4.90
C ALA A 14 5.64 -0.37 4.20
N VAL A 15 6.07 0.46 3.24
CA VAL A 15 7.38 0.33 2.59
C VAL A 15 8.52 0.46 3.62
N GLY A 16 8.45 1.44 4.51
CA GLY A 16 9.45 1.64 5.57
C GLY A 16 9.56 0.43 6.51
N MET A 17 8.44 -0.15 6.92
CA MET A 17 8.42 -1.38 7.73
C MET A 17 9.00 -2.58 6.98
N LEU A 18 8.72 -2.74 5.69
CA LEU A 18 9.30 -3.82 4.88
C LEU A 18 10.82 -3.69 4.80
N ILE A 19 11.33 -2.50 4.53
CA ILE A 19 12.78 -2.25 4.45
C ILE A 19 13.44 -2.57 5.78
N ALA A 20 12.83 -2.16 6.90
CA ALA A 20 13.31 -2.48 8.24
C ALA A 20 13.30 -4.00 8.51
N GLY A 21 12.23 -4.70 8.13
CA GLY A 21 12.12 -6.15 8.28
C GLY A 21 13.14 -6.93 7.44
N VAL A 22 13.36 -6.52 6.18
CA VAL A 22 14.39 -7.11 5.31
C VAL A 22 15.79 -6.83 5.87
N GLY A 23 16.06 -5.60 6.31
CA GLY A 23 17.32 -5.22 6.92
C GLY A 23 17.62 -6.02 8.20
N LEU A 24 16.62 -6.23 9.05
CA LEU A 24 16.74 -7.03 10.26
C LEU A 24 16.98 -8.52 9.95
N SER A 25 16.29 -9.06 8.94
CA SER A 25 16.52 -10.44 8.47
C SER A 25 17.93 -10.61 7.94
N VAL A 26 18.43 -9.68 7.12
CA VAL A 26 19.82 -9.69 6.61
C VAL A 26 20.82 -9.54 7.75
N ALA A 27 20.59 -8.65 8.71
CA ALA A 27 21.44 -8.51 9.90
C ALA A 27 21.45 -9.78 10.77
N GLY A 28 20.32 -10.50 10.85
CA GLY A 28 20.22 -11.78 11.52
C GLY A 28 21.02 -12.91 10.88
N PHE A 29 21.37 -12.79 9.59
CA PHE A 29 22.32 -13.69 8.93
C PHE A 29 23.79 -13.30 9.16
N ILE A 30 24.07 -12.04 9.51
CA ILE A 30 25.42 -11.50 9.68
C ILE A 30 25.90 -11.60 11.15
N VAL A 31 24.98 -11.49 12.12
CA VAL A 31 25.28 -11.61 13.57
C VAL A 31 25.42 -13.07 14.01
N GLU A 32 26.47 -13.38 14.76
CA GLU A 32 26.69 -14.69 15.41
C GLU A 32 25.53 -15.05 16.36
N PRO A 33 24.99 -16.29 16.38
CA PRO A 33 25.51 -17.55 15.85
C PRO A 33 25.12 -17.80 14.38
N THR A 34 26.12 -17.95 13.52
CA THR A 34 25.95 -18.26 12.10
C THR A 34 25.19 -19.58 11.90
N GLY A 35 24.05 -19.51 11.20
CA GLY A 35 23.30 -20.69 10.75
C GLY A 35 21.99 -20.98 11.49
N GLN A 36 21.64 -20.21 12.52
CA GLN A 36 20.33 -20.31 13.17
C GLN A 36 19.60 -18.96 13.10
N ILE A 37 18.62 -18.87 12.20
CA ILE A 37 17.66 -17.77 12.23
C ILE A 37 16.81 -17.96 13.49
N HIS A 38 16.89 -17.02 14.42
CA HIS A 38 16.04 -17.04 15.60
C HIS A 38 14.56 -16.98 15.17
N ASP A 39 13.72 -17.88 15.68
CA ASP A 39 12.28 -17.91 15.37
C ASP A 39 11.61 -16.55 15.58
N SER A 40 12.09 -15.77 16.55
CA SER A 40 11.62 -14.41 16.83
C SER A 40 11.80 -13.44 15.66
N VAL A 41 12.90 -13.56 14.90
CA VAL A 41 13.20 -12.69 13.75
C VAL A 41 12.31 -13.06 12.57
N LEU A 42 12.18 -14.36 12.30
CA LEU A 42 11.29 -14.87 11.25
C LEU A 42 9.83 -14.50 11.52
N TRP A 43 9.39 -14.62 12.78
CA TRP A 43 8.06 -14.22 13.22
C TRP A 43 7.82 -12.71 13.06
N PHE A 44 8.77 -11.88 13.48
CA PHE A 44 8.69 -10.43 13.30
C PHE A 44 8.64 -10.04 11.81
N PHE A 45 9.47 -10.68 10.98
CA PHE A 45 9.47 -10.47 9.54
C PHE A 45 8.12 -10.86 8.90
N ALA A 46 7.54 -11.99 9.32
CA ALA A 46 6.21 -12.41 8.87
C ALA A 46 5.11 -11.39 9.25
N GLN A 47 5.20 -10.79 10.43
CA GLN A 47 4.30 -9.71 10.84
C GLN A 47 4.46 -8.44 9.97
N CYS A 48 5.70 -8.04 9.66
CA CYS A 48 5.96 -6.94 8.72
C CYS A 48 5.35 -7.22 7.34
N LEU A 49 5.49 -8.46 6.84
CA LEU A 49 4.94 -8.86 5.55
C LEU A 49 3.41 -8.91 5.56
N MET A 50 2.78 -9.38 6.64
CA MET A 50 1.32 -9.35 6.79
C MET A 50 0.78 -7.92 6.83
N TYR A 51 1.43 -7.04 7.60
CA TYR A 51 1.04 -5.63 7.68
C TYR A 51 1.15 -4.93 6.32
N ALA A 52 2.28 -5.11 5.64
CA ALA A 52 2.49 -4.57 4.31
C ALA A 52 1.51 -5.15 3.29
N GLY A 53 1.29 -6.48 3.31
CA GLY A 53 0.34 -7.15 2.44
C GLY A 53 -1.11 -6.68 2.63
N GLY A 54 -1.51 -6.40 3.87
CA GLY A 54 -2.84 -5.83 4.16
C GLY A 54 -3.01 -4.41 3.61
N ILE A 55 -2.00 -3.54 3.81
CA ILE A 55 -2.05 -2.15 3.33
C ILE A 55 -1.96 -2.10 1.80
N PHE A 56 -1.06 -2.85 1.17
CA PHE A 56 -0.96 -2.88 -0.29
C PHE A 56 -2.14 -3.59 -0.94
N GLY A 57 -2.64 -4.68 -0.36
CA GLY A 57 -3.78 -5.42 -0.89
C GLY A 57 -5.04 -4.56 -0.93
N ILE A 58 -5.35 -3.85 0.16
CA ILE A 58 -6.51 -2.96 0.22
C ILE A 58 -6.23 -1.67 -0.55
N GLY A 59 -5.03 -1.09 -0.45
CA GLY A 59 -4.65 0.15 -1.12
C GLY A 59 -4.73 0.06 -2.63
N ILE A 60 -4.12 -0.96 -3.26
CA ILE A 60 -4.19 -1.17 -4.72
C ILE A 60 -5.64 -1.45 -5.15
N TYR A 61 -6.38 -2.25 -4.38
CA TYR A 61 -7.78 -2.56 -4.68
C TYR A 61 -8.66 -1.31 -4.63
N VAL A 62 -8.51 -0.48 -3.59
CA VAL A 62 -9.27 0.76 -3.42
C VAL A 62 -8.88 1.76 -4.50
N SER A 63 -7.60 2.03 -4.74
CA SER A 63 -7.16 2.97 -5.78
C SER A 63 -7.66 2.56 -7.17
N SER A 64 -7.57 1.27 -7.53
CA SER A 64 -8.05 0.77 -8.82
C SER A 64 -9.57 0.93 -8.97
N LYS A 65 -10.35 0.56 -7.95
CA LYS A 65 -11.82 0.67 -7.99
C LYS A 65 -12.29 2.13 -7.95
N PHE A 66 -11.61 2.97 -7.18
CA PHE A 66 -11.94 4.38 -7.02
C PHE A 66 -11.68 5.17 -8.30
N ASN A 67 -10.58 4.86 -9.01
CA ASN A 67 -10.28 5.48 -10.29
C ASN A 67 -11.36 5.17 -11.33
N HIS A 68 -11.81 3.92 -11.40
CA HIS A 68 -12.88 3.49 -12.29
C HIS A 68 -14.24 4.16 -11.98
N LEU A 69 -14.55 4.37 -10.70
CA LEU A 69 -15.75 5.11 -10.28
C LEU A 69 -15.65 6.60 -10.63
N VAL A 70 -14.48 7.21 -10.43
CA VAL A 70 -14.22 8.61 -10.78
C VAL A 70 -14.35 8.83 -12.29
N GLU A 71 -13.81 7.93 -13.11
CA GLU A 71 -13.92 7.99 -14.57
C GLU A 71 -15.38 7.90 -15.02
N GLY A 72 -16.14 6.93 -14.49
CA GLY A 72 -17.57 6.80 -14.82
C GLY A 72 -18.43 8.00 -14.40
N LEU A 73 -18.07 8.70 -13.32
CA LEU A 73 -18.75 9.95 -12.92
C LEU A 73 -18.38 11.12 -13.81
N LYS A 74 -17.11 11.23 -14.21
CA LYS A 74 -16.62 12.26 -15.12
C LYS A 74 -17.31 12.18 -16.47
N GLU A 75 -17.46 10.97 -17.03
CA GLU A 75 -18.17 10.72 -18.28
C GLU A 75 -19.65 11.13 -18.22
N ARG A 76 -20.31 10.92 -17.07
CA ARG A 76 -21.71 11.34 -16.88
C ARG A 76 -21.88 12.85 -16.71
N GLN A 77 -20.90 13.54 -16.13
CA GLN A 77 -20.90 15.01 -16.09
C GLN A 77 -20.72 15.56 -17.50
N GLU A 78 -19.73 15.07 -18.25
CA GLU A 78 -19.47 15.52 -19.62
C GLU A 78 -20.70 15.33 -20.52
N ASN A 79 -21.36 14.17 -20.45
CA ASN A 79 -22.58 13.90 -21.22
C ASN A 79 -23.79 14.77 -20.78
N LYS A 80 -23.85 15.19 -19.51
CA LYS A 80 -24.87 16.15 -19.06
C LYS A 80 -24.59 17.56 -19.57
N GLU A 81 -23.32 17.96 -19.61
CA GLU A 81 -22.89 19.28 -20.07
C GLU A 81 -23.17 19.45 -21.56
N VAL A 82 -22.75 18.49 -22.39
CA VAL A 82 -23.03 18.47 -23.84
C VAL A 82 -24.54 18.51 -24.14
N ARG A 83 -25.36 17.81 -23.34
CA ARG A 83 -26.82 17.81 -23.51
C ARG A 83 -27.49 19.13 -23.10
N ASN A 84 -26.89 19.89 -22.20
CA ASN A 84 -27.39 21.22 -21.84
C ASN A 84 -26.98 22.29 -22.85
N GLU A 85 -25.85 22.13 -23.55
CA GLU A 85 -25.40 23.08 -24.58
C GLU A 85 -26.12 22.90 -25.94
N THR A 86 -26.69 21.71 -26.18
CA THR A 86 -27.42 21.40 -27.43
C THR A 86 -28.93 21.75 -27.34
N LYS A 87 -29.41 22.24 -26.19
CA LYS A 87 -30.81 22.63 -25.95
C LYS A 87 -30.96 24.14 -25.90
#